data_AF-A0A660UZ33-F1
#
_entry.id   AF-A0A660UZ33-F1
#
_cell.length_a   1.000
_cell.length_b   1.000
_cell.length_c   1.000
_cell.angle_alpha   90.00
_cell.angle_beta   90.00
_cell.angle_gamma   90.00
#
_symmetry.space_group_name_H-M   'P 1'
#
loop_
_entity.id
_entity.type
_entity.pdbx_description
1 polymer ?
#
loop_
_entity_poly.entity_id
_entity_poly.type
_entity_poly.pdbx_seq_one_letter_code
_entity_poly.pdbx_strand_id
1 'polypeptide(L)'
;MKMKLSSILLLGVPVIVCLTSPRAFGGVTGTAHDFSPGKDGSMACQYCHTPHMALSGTPLWNHKLSDRTYEIYWSTSLDADVGQPTGSSKLCLSCHDGTVALDATVRGGGGGNTYMPPGSTNFGTDLSDDHPVSFVYSSGLSDKDPQIKSPDSLPEEFHLDHLDEMQCVTCHDPHDDTHGNFLVTTNLRSNLCMQCHDIFGWSAGVHAGSTADVKNADDDFLTNTGYTTVEDNGCLSCHQPHSAGGKQRLLHFAEEENNCLSCHNGQVATTNLVNEFEKYSGHFVKDYEGVHDMEEATESSDRHVECVDCHNPHAVVQSTGIEQAPQVRGSMRYVSGVTSGGSVIEQASYEYEICFKCHGNNPNRIDSDISRRITQTNTLMEFDQSNPSYHPVTVAGVNLNVPSLLEGMDESTIIYCTDCHNSDLSSPVKGPHGSQNPYLLAYRYETDDDTEESPMAYELCYRCHDRESILNNESFKHHGKHINKKMPCSACHDPHGINSVQGNSVNNSNLINFDTSIVFPDPDTGLLQFEDEGLFRGRCYLECHNKKHSPKRYRKSGHSG
;
A
#
# COMPACT_ATOMS: atom_id res chain seq x y z
N MET A 1 -2.62 40.65 -78.88
CA MET A 1 -3.35 39.49 -79.43
C MET A 1 -4.28 38.98 -78.35
N LYS A 2 -5.60 39.10 -78.53
CA LYS A 2 -6.62 38.73 -77.54
C LYS A 2 -6.77 37.21 -77.52
N MET A 3 -6.64 36.56 -76.37
CA MET A 3 -7.11 35.20 -76.14
C MET A 3 -8.00 35.18 -74.90
N LYS A 4 -9.23 34.72 -75.12
CA LYS A 4 -10.30 34.51 -74.14
C LYS A 4 -10.00 33.22 -73.37
N LEU A 5 -10.29 33.20 -72.07
CA LEU A 5 -10.64 31.99 -71.34
C LEU A 5 -11.99 32.23 -70.65
N SER A 6 -12.94 31.35 -70.95
CA SER A 6 -14.32 31.36 -70.49
C SER A 6 -14.43 30.85 -69.06
N SER A 7 -15.12 31.60 -68.21
CA SER A 7 -15.57 31.15 -66.89
C SER A 7 -16.77 30.20 -67.05
N ILE A 8 -16.65 28.98 -66.52
CA ILE A 8 -17.78 28.07 -66.29
C ILE A 8 -18.25 28.31 -64.86
N LEU A 9 -19.48 28.83 -64.71
CA LEU A 9 -20.14 29.06 -63.43
C LEU A 9 -20.89 27.77 -63.05
N LEU A 10 -20.35 26.99 -62.12
CA LEU A 10 -21.06 25.86 -61.48
C LEU A 10 -21.90 26.42 -60.32
N LEU A 11 -23.22 26.48 -60.51
CA LEU A 11 -24.20 26.74 -59.45
C LEU A 11 -24.29 25.51 -58.54
N GLY A 12 -23.59 25.54 -57.41
CA GLY A 12 -23.76 24.57 -56.32
C GLY A 12 -25.01 24.89 -55.51
N VAL A 13 -25.98 23.97 -55.52
CA VAL A 13 -27.14 23.98 -54.62
C VAL A 13 -26.68 23.46 -53.25
N PRO A 14 -26.85 24.21 -52.14
CA PRO A 14 -26.52 23.70 -50.82
C PRO A 14 -27.60 22.70 -50.40
N VAL A 15 -27.22 21.42 -50.30
CA VAL A 15 -28.04 20.41 -49.62
C VAL A 15 -27.85 20.64 -48.13
N ILE A 16 -28.84 21.24 -47.48
CA ILE A 16 -28.94 21.30 -46.02
C ILE A 16 -29.30 19.90 -45.54
N VAL A 17 -28.28 19.14 -45.11
CA VAL A 17 -28.48 17.90 -44.35
C VAL A 17 -28.82 18.33 -42.92
N CYS A 18 -30.11 18.35 -42.57
CA CYS A 18 -30.53 18.38 -41.18
C CYS A 18 -30.10 17.07 -40.54
N LEU A 19 -28.95 17.08 -39.87
CA LEU A 19 -28.57 16.05 -38.90
C LEU A 19 -29.55 16.16 -37.72
N THR A 20 -30.62 15.37 -37.76
CA THR A 20 -31.43 15.12 -36.57
C THR A 20 -30.61 14.19 -35.68
N SER A 21 -29.91 14.75 -34.70
CA SER A 21 -29.39 13.97 -33.58
C SER A 21 -30.60 13.25 -32.94
N PRO A 22 -30.63 11.91 -32.87
CA PRO A 22 -31.61 11.26 -32.03
C PRO A 22 -31.36 11.73 -30.60
N ARG A 23 -32.26 12.54 -30.04
CA ARG A 23 -32.31 12.73 -28.60
C ARG A 23 -32.69 11.38 -28.01
N ALA A 24 -31.73 10.69 -27.40
CA ALA A 24 -32.08 9.70 -26.40
C ALA A 24 -32.88 10.46 -25.33
N PHE A 25 -34.15 10.11 -25.17
CA PHE A 25 -34.93 10.61 -24.05
C PHE A 25 -34.52 9.78 -22.85
N GLY A 26 -33.60 10.33 -22.04
CA GLY A 26 -33.42 9.91 -20.66
C GLY A 26 -34.78 9.94 -19.98
N GLY A 27 -35.19 8.82 -19.41
CA GLY A 27 -36.50 8.67 -18.82
C GLY A 27 -36.60 7.40 -18.01
N VAL A 28 -37.52 7.39 -17.06
CA VAL A 28 -37.71 6.24 -16.16
C VAL A 28 -38.39 5.05 -16.83
N THR A 29 -38.93 5.19 -18.04
CA THR A 29 -39.68 4.13 -18.74
C THR A 29 -38.83 2.87 -18.95
N GLY A 30 -39.36 1.70 -18.58
CA GLY A 30 -38.67 0.41 -18.72
C GLY A 30 -37.65 0.11 -17.61
N THR A 31 -37.28 1.09 -16.78
CA THR A 31 -36.29 0.95 -15.71
C THR A 31 -36.86 0.25 -14.46
N ALA A 32 -36.05 0.10 -13.41
CA ALA A 32 -36.54 -0.34 -12.10
C ALA A 32 -37.50 0.66 -11.45
N HIS A 33 -37.40 1.95 -11.79
CA HIS A 33 -38.26 3.02 -11.30
C HIS A 33 -39.52 3.23 -12.17
N ASP A 34 -39.76 2.37 -13.16
CA ASP A 34 -41.04 2.31 -13.86
C ASP A 34 -42.03 1.38 -13.14
N PHE A 35 -42.85 1.98 -12.29
CA PHE A 35 -43.89 1.28 -11.55
C PHE A 35 -45.21 1.16 -12.34
N SER A 36 -45.23 1.51 -13.64
CA SER A 36 -46.39 1.31 -14.46
C SER A 36 -46.64 -0.18 -14.77
N PRO A 37 -47.89 -0.60 -15.01
CA PRO A 37 -48.16 -1.96 -15.46
C PRO A 37 -47.40 -2.27 -16.77
N GLY A 38 -46.48 -3.23 -16.72
CA GLY A 38 -45.68 -3.62 -17.89
C GLY A 38 -44.52 -2.68 -18.22
N LYS A 39 -44.20 -1.71 -17.36
CA LYS A 39 -43.10 -0.74 -17.55
C LYS A 39 -43.20 0.05 -18.86
N ASP A 40 -44.42 0.48 -19.19
CA ASP A 40 -44.75 1.28 -20.36
C ASP A 40 -44.64 2.81 -20.11
N GLY A 41 -44.17 3.21 -18.92
CA GLY A 41 -44.03 4.61 -18.50
C GLY A 41 -45.34 5.27 -18.06
N SER A 42 -46.48 4.58 -18.14
CA SER A 42 -47.76 5.16 -17.75
C SER A 42 -47.82 5.44 -16.25
N MET A 43 -47.90 6.72 -15.89
CA MET A 43 -47.92 7.18 -14.50
C MET A 43 -46.61 6.90 -13.71
N ALA A 44 -45.49 6.64 -14.36
CA ALA A 44 -44.22 6.36 -13.67
C ALA A 44 -43.84 7.46 -12.65
N CYS A 45 -44.13 8.72 -12.95
CA CYS A 45 -43.86 9.85 -12.05
C CYS A 45 -44.74 9.89 -10.79
N GLN A 46 -45.91 9.23 -10.78
CA GLN A 46 -46.90 9.41 -9.70
C GLN A 46 -46.46 8.80 -8.36
N TYR A 47 -45.51 7.87 -8.41
CA TYR A 47 -44.98 7.20 -7.24
C TYR A 47 -44.00 8.11 -6.48
N CYS A 48 -43.32 9.01 -7.19
CA CYS A 48 -42.43 10.01 -6.60
C CYS A 48 -43.13 11.37 -6.41
N HIS A 49 -44.00 11.78 -7.34
CA HIS A 49 -44.60 13.11 -7.38
C HIS A 49 -46.12 13.10 -7.28
N THR A 50 -46.67 14.16 -6.66
CA THR A 50 -48.10 14.47 -6.66
C THR A 50 -48.34 15.93 -6.98
N PRO A 51 -49.29 16.27 -7.88
CA PRO A 51 -49.57 17.67 -8.21
C PRO A 51 -50.15 18.47 -7.03
N HIS A 52 -50.76 17.80 -6.04
CA HIS A 52 -51.34 18.44 -4.86
C HIS A 52 -51.13 17.59 -3.61
N MET A 53 -51.08 18.25 -2.45
CA MET A 53 -50.93 17.59 -1.15
C MET A 53 -49.65 16.76 -1.03
N ALA A 54 -48.58 17.25 -1.65
CA ALA A 54 -47.23 16.74 -1.45
C ALA A 54 -46.77 16.95 0.00
N LEU A 55 -45.74 16.23 0.38
CA LEU A 55 -45.06 16.45 1.64
C LEU A 55 -44.56 17.90 1.72
N SER A 56 -44.90 18.61 2.79
CA SER A 56 -44.53 20.01 2.96
C SER A 56 -43.01 20.17 2.97
N GLY A 57 -42.50 21.20 2.29
CA GLY A 57 -41.06 21.46 2.19
C GLY A 57 -40.29 20.59 1.18
N THR A 58 -40.98 19.82 0.34
CA THR A 58 -40.36 18.96 -0.69
C THR A 58 -40.86 19.30 -2.10
N PRO A 59 -40.11 18.95 -3.17
CA PRO A 59 -40.50 19.20 -4.56
C PRO A 59 -41.62 18.24 -5.03
N LEU A 60 -42.83 18.47 -4.53
CA LEU A 60 -44.03 17.69 -4.86
C LEU A 60 -43.95 16.20 -4.48
N TRP A 61 -43.15 15.84 -3.47
CA TRP A 61 -42.92 14.43 -3.08
C TRP A 61 -44.21 13.73 -2.60
N ASN A 62 -44.44 12.52 -3.11
CA ASN A 62 -45.66 11.73 -2.88
C ASN A 62 -45.43 10.40 -2.14
N HIS A 63 -44.25 10.19 -1.54
CA HIS A 63 -43.95 8.99 -0.76
C HIS A 63 -43.77 9.30 0.73
N LYS A 64 -44.13 8.36 1.61
CA LYS A 64 -43.99 8.51 3.06
C LYS A 64 -42.53 8.37 3.45
N LEU A 65 -41.96 9.37 4.13
CA LEU A 65 -40.59 9.28 4.64
C LEU A 65 -40.43 8.25 5.75
N SER A 66 -39.26 7.64 5.78
CA SER A 66 -38.79 6.86 6.93
C SER A 66 -38.65 7.74 8.18
N ASP A 67 -38.97 7.15 9.33
CA ASP A 67 -38.79 7.74 10.65
C ASP A 67 -37.58 7.15 11.40
N ARG A 68 -36.75 6.37 10.69
CA ARG A 68 -35.58 5.72 11.26
C ARG A 68 -34.41 6.68 11.42
N THR A 69 -33.54 6.31 12.36
CA THR A 69 -32.20 6.87 12.52
C THR A 69 -31.22 5.89 11.91
N TYR A 70 -30.26 6.40 11.15
CA TYR A 70 -29.29 5.60 10.42
C TYR A 70 -27.98 5.50 11.18
N GLU A 71 -27.33 4.35 11.10
CA GLU A 71 -25.89 4.24 11.39
C GLU A 71 -25.15 4.87 10.20
N ILE A 72 -24.46 5.98 10.44
CA ILE A 72 -23.82 6.76 9.37
C ILE A 72 -22.38 6.30 9.14
N TYR A 73 -21.88 6.52 7.93
CA TYR A 73 -20.50 6.27 7.57
C TYR A 73 -19.51 6.97 8.50
N TRP A 74 -18.46 6.23 8.87
CA TRP A 74 -17.32 6.71 9.62
C TRP A 74 -16.07 5.94 9.20
N SER A 75 -14.94 6.65 9.13
CA SER A 75 -13.60 6.11 8.91
C SER A 75 -12.62 7.01 9.65
N THR A 76 -11.49 6.47 10.12
CA THR A 76 -10.42 7.28 10.71
C THR A 76 -9.92 8.36 9.76
N SER A 77 -9.82 8.02 8.47
CA SER A 77 -9.41 8.92 7.40
C SER A 77 -10.50 9.84 6.85
N LEU A 78 -11.66 9.90 7.50
CA LEU A 78 -12.75 10.75 7.05
C LEU A 78 -12.58 12.17 7.59
N ASP A 79 -12.44 13.13 6.67
CA ASP A 79 -12.34 14.54 7.01
C ASP A 79 -13.69 15.28 7.11
N ALA A 80 -14.72 14.75 6.44
CA ALA A 80 -16.04 15.35 6.39
C ALA A 80 -16.87 15.07 7.66
N ASP A 81 -17.72 16.03 8.04
CA ASP A 81 -18.70 15.88 9.13
C ASP A 81 -20.01 15.32 8.57
N VAL A 82 -20.22 14.00 8.71
CA VAL A 82 -21.36 13.30 8.14
C VAL A 82 -22.56 13.34 9.09
N GLY A 83 -23.69 13.83 8.58
CA GLY A 83 -24.94 13.92 9.31
C GLY A 83 -25.92 12.78 9.02
N GLN A 84 -27.05 12.79 9.74
CA GLN A 84 -28.20 11.97 9.34
C GLN A 84 -28.71 12.40 7.96
N PRO A 85 -29.26 11.48 7.14
CA PRO A 85 -29.77 11.81 5.82
C PRO A 85 -30.80 12.97 5.83
N THR A 86 -30.52 13.96 4.99
CA THR A 86 -31.31 15.17 4.75
C THR A 86 -31.78 15.22 3.30
N GLY A 87 -32.42 16.32 2.91
CA GLY A 87 -32.61 16.68 1.50
C GLY A 87 -33.21 15.57 0.64
N SER A 88 -32.65 15.42 -0.56
CA SER A 88 -33.04 14.38 -1.51
C SER A 88 -32.62 12.97 -1.07
N SER A 89 -31.51 12.81 -0.36
CA SER A 89 -31.09 11.49 0.13
C SER A 89 -32.15 10.86 1.03
N LYS A 90 -32.78 11.65 1.90
CA LYS A 90 -33.91 11.20 2.73
C LYS A 90 -35.15 10.82 1.92
N LEU A 91 -35.36 11.42 0.75
CA LEU A 91 -36.44 11.05 -0.17
C LEU A 91 -36.13 9.70 -0.82
N CYS A 92 -34.91 9.50 -1.33
CA CYS A 92 -34.47 8.24 -1.92
C CYS A 92 -34.57 7.08 -0.90
N LEU A 93 -34.07 7.32 0.30
CA LEU A 93 -34.09 6.34 1.40
C LEU A 93 -35.51 6.03 1.87
N SER A 94 -36.53 6.85 1.58
CA SER A 94 -37.91 6.48 1.91
C SER A 94 -38.38 5.24 1.15
N CYS A 95 -37.74 4.88 0.05
CA CYS A 95 -37.91 3.58 -0.60
C CYS A 95 -36.73 2.65 -0.30
N HIS A 96 -35.51 3.16 -0.50
CA HIS A 96 -34.29 2.36 -0.53
C HIS A 96 -33.75 1.93 0.84
N ASP A 97 -34.30 2.43 1.95
CA ASP A 97 -34.00 1.89 3.28
C ASP A 97 -34.84 0.65 3.63
N GLY A 98 -35.80 0.29 2.77
CA GLY A 98 -36.63 -0.90 2.92
C GLY A 98 -37.59 -0.88 4.12
N THR A 99 -37.71 0.23 4.85
CA THR A 99 -38.55 0.33 6.06
C THR A 99 -39.96 0.82 5.79
N VAL A 100 -40.18 1.42 4.62
CA VAL A 100 -41.47 1.89 4.15
C VAL A 100 -41.86 1.11 2.90
N ALA A 101 -43.12 0.68 2.80
CA ALA A 101 -43.62 -0.02 1.61
C ALA A 101 -43.54 0.87 0.36
N LEU A 102 -43.24 0.27 -0.78
CA LEU A 102 -43.01 0.99 -2.05
C LEU A 102 -44.24 1.77 -2.54
N ASP A 103 -45.45 1.30 -2.20
CA ASP A 103 -46.71 1.94 -2.56
C ASP A 103 -47.25 2.91 -1.49
N ALA A 104 -46.51 3.12 -0.39
CA ALA A 104 -46.91 3.97 0.72
C ALA A 104 -46.83 5.47 0.36
N THR A 105 -47.96 6.02 -0.05
CA THR A 105 -48.07 7.43 -0.43
C THR A 105 -48.55 8.32 0.72
N VAL A 106 -48.24 9.62 0.65
CA VAL A 106 -48.60 10.63 1.68
C VAL A 106 -50.11 10.67 1.99
N ARG A 107 -50.97 10.29 1.03
CA ARG A 107 -52.44 10.33 1.18
C ARG A 107 -53.09 8.99 1.58
N GLY A 108 -52.31 7.95 1.86
CA GLY A 108 -52.86 6.65 2.27
C GLY A 108 -53.31 5.77 1.11
N GLY A 109 -52.50 5.68 0.06
CA GLY A 109 -52.43 4.50 -0.79
C GLY A 109 -51.47 3.48 -0.20
N GLY A 110 -51.85 2.20 -0.21
CA GLY A 110 -50.99 1.07 0.12
C GLY A 110 -51.07 0.56 1.55
N GLY A 111 -52.06 -0.29 1.84
CA GLY A 111 -51.92 -1.33 2.89
C GLY A 111 -51.00 -2.47 2.41
N GLY A 112 -49.99 -2.13 1.62
CA GLY A 112 -49.14 -3.04 0.87
C GLY A 112 -48.02 -3.62 1.73
N ASN A 113 -47.76 -4.90 1.55
CA ASN A 113 -46.65 -5.64 2.17
C ASN A 113 -45.41 -5.69 1.25
N THR A 114 -45.33 -4.82 0.24
CA THR A 114 -44.25 -4.83 -0.75
C THR A 114 -43.19 -3.82 -0.37
N TYR A 115 -42.05 -4.33 0.08
CA TYR A 115 -40.87 -3.54 0.45
C TYR A 115 -39.79 -3.73 -0.61
N MET A 116 -38.74 -2.92 -0.54
CA MET A 116 -37.53 -3.18 -1.32
C MET A 116 -37.01 -4.58 -1.03
N PRO A 117 -36.74 -5.39 -2.06
CA PRO A 117 -36.19 -6.72 -1.86
C PRO A 117 -34.80 -6.61 -1.20
N PRO A 118 -34.40 -7.59 -0.37
CA PRO A 118 -33.02 -7.65 0.12
C PRO A 118 -32.02 -7.66 -1.03
N GLY A 119 -30.91 -6.93 -0.88
CA GLY A 119 -29.84 -6.82 -1.87
C GLY A 119 -29.23 -5.41 -1.90
N SER A 120 -28.32 -5.15 -2.83
CA SER A 120 -27.51 -3.92 -2.95
C SER A 120 -28.28 -2.63 -3.26
N THR A 121 -29.60 -2.72 -3.43
CA THR A 121 -30.49 -1.55 -3.63
C THR A 121 -31.37 -1.27 -2.42
N ASN A 122 -31.28 -2.12 -1.40
CA ASN A 122 -31.95 -1.95 -0.11
C ASN A 122 -30.87 -1.77 0.97
N PHE A 123 -30.53 -0.51 1.24
CA PHE A 123 -29.48 -0.10 2.18
C PHE A 123 -29.86 -0.41 3.63
N GLY A 124 -31.15 -0.59 3.94
CA GLY A 124 -31.58 -0.68 5.33
C GLY A 124 -31.30 0.62 6.09
N THR A 125 -31.07 0.49 7.40
CA THR A 125 -30.76 1.61 8.28
C THR A 125 -29.28 1.69 8.67
N ASP A 126 -28.45 0.82 8.12
CA ASP A 126 -27.00 0.85 8.29
C ASP A 126 -26.40 1.39 6.99
N LEU A 127 -25.85 2.60 7.04
CA LEU A 127 -25.18 3.28 5.92
C LEU A 127 -23.66 3.34 6.16
N SER A 128 -23.15 2.57 7.12
CA SER A 128 -21.73 2.62 7.46
C SER A 128 -20.82 1.94 6.43
N ASP A 129 -21.40 1.23 5.47
CA ASP A 129 -20.78 0.60 4.32
C ASP A 129 -21.14 1.28 2.98
N ASP A 130 -21.70 2.49 3.05
CA ASP A 130 -22.08 3.31 1.91
C ASP A 130 -21.27 4.61 1.86
N HIS A 131 -21.03 5.10 0.65
CA HIS A 131 -20.42 6.39 0.43
C HIS A 131 -21.26 7.48 1.09
N PRO A 132 -20.65 8.34 1.94
CA PRO A 132 -21.40 9.30 2.73
C PRO A 132 -22.17 10.27 1.83
N VAL A 133 -23.34 10.66 2.32
CA VAL A 133 -24.20 11.72 1.76
C VAL A 133 -24.72 12.57 2.92
N SER A 134 -25.34 13.70 2.60
CA SER A 134 -25.87 14.67 3.59
C SER A 134 -24.78 15.27 4.48
N PHE A 135 -23.66 15.62 3.86
CA PHE A 135 -22.58 16.41 4.46
C PHE A 135 -22.22 17.57 3.53
N VAL A 136 -21.71 18.67 4.10
CA VAL A 136 -21.32 19.86 3.34
C VAL A 136 -20.03 19.58 2.56
N TYR A 137 -20.10 19.62 1.23
CA TYR A 137 -18.94 19.55 0.34
C TYR A 137 -18.46 20.97 0.04
N SER A 138 -17.51 21.46 0.84
CA SER A 138 -17.05 22.85 0.80
C SER A 138 -15.59 22.98 0.38
N SER A 139 -15.18 24.20 0.01
CA SER A 139 -13.76 24.51 -0.21
C SER A 139 -12.90 24.28 1.04
N GLY A 140 -13.48 24.41 2.24
CA GLY A 140 -12.78 24.07 3.49
C GLY A 140 -12.43 22.59 3.60
N LEU A 141 -13.19 21.69 2.96
CA LEU A 141 -12.85 20.27 2.88
C LEU A 141 -11.65 20.05 1.95
N SER A 142 -11.65 20.67 0.76
CA SER A 142 -10.53 20.60 -0.18
C SER A 142 -9.26 21.31 0.31
N ASP A 143 -9.39 22.30 1.20
CA ASP A 143 -8.25 22.93 1.87
C ASP A 143 -7.61 22.02 2.93
N LYS A 144 -8.41 21.10 3.51
CA LYS A 144 -7.98 20.13 4.51
C LYS A 144 -7.33 18.90 3.86
N ASP A 145 -7.99 18.35 2.84
CA ASP A 145 -7.47 17.25 2.04
C ASP A 145 -7.26 17.69 0.58
N PRO A 146 -6.01 17.89 0.13
CA PRO A 146 -5.72 18.31 -1.23
C PRO A 146 -6.00 17.23 -2.29
N GLN A 147 -6.34 16.00 -1.89
CA GLN A 147 -6.85 14.96 -2.79
C GLN A 147 -8.38 15.03 -2.97
N ILE A 148 -9.04 16.05 -2.41
CA ILE A 148 -10.43 16.39 -2.68
C ILE A 148 -10.47 17.68 -3.49
N LYS A 149 -11.21 17.66 -4.61
CA LYS A 149 -11.39 18.80 -5.49
C LYS A 149 -12.27 19.87 -4.85
N SER A 150 -12.07 21.11 -5.26
CA SER A 150 -12.93 22.21 -4.81
C SER A 150 -14.34 22.07 -5.42
N PRO A 151 -15.42 22.40 -4.68
CA PRO A 151 -16.78 22.45 -5.21
C PRO A 151 -16.92 23.31 -6.47
N ASP A 152 -16.14 24.39 -6.58
CA ASP A 152 -16.16 25.30 -7.74
C ASP A 152 -15.64 24.65 -9.03
N SER A 153 -14.99 23.49 -8.93
CA SER A 153 -14.44 22.75 -10.06
C SER A 153 -15.34 21.60 -10.52
N LEU A 154 -16.45 21.34 -9.82
CA LEU A 154 -17.39 20.29 -10.20
C LEU A 154 -18.08 20.64 -11.54
N PRO A 155 -18.25 19.65 -12.43
CA PRO A 155 -19.07 19.83 -13.63
C PRO A 155 -20.52 20.17 -13.30
N GLU A 156 -21.23 20.76 -14.26
CA GLU A 156 -22.61 21.23 -14.05
C GLU A 156 -23.54 20.10 -13.59
N GLU A 157 -23.36 18.88 -14.08
CA GLU A 157 -24.19 17.71 -13.74
C GLU A 157 -24.01 17.21 -12.29
N PHE A 158 -22.95 17.62 -11.57
CA PHE A 158 -22.71 17.26 -10.17
C PHE A 158 -23.28 18.31 -9.24
N HIS A 159 -24.60 18.22 -9.02
CA HIS A 159 -25.30 19.21 -8.21
C HIS A 159 -25.13 18.92 -6.71
N LEU A 160 -24.63 19.92 -5.98
CA LEU A 160 -24.84 20.04 -4.54
C LEU A 160 -26.23 20.63 -4.28
N ASP A 161 -26.76 20.35 -3.10
CA ASP A 161 -28.05 20.90 -2.70
C ASP A 161 -27.93 22.39 -2.30
N HIS A 162 -29.05 23.01 -1.92
CA HIS A 162 -29.09 24.42 -1.52
C HIS A 162 -28.31 24.79 -0.24
N LEU A 163 -27.83 23.79 0.51
CA LEU A 163 -26.98 23.93 1.69
C LEU A 163 -25.53 23.52 1.39
N ASP A 164 -25.19 23.36 0.11
CA ASP A 164 -23.91 22.84 -0.38
C ASP A 164 -23.63 21.41 0.12
N GLU A 165 -24.68 20.64 0.43
CA GLU A 165 -24.53 19.25 0.84
C GLU A 165 -24.44 18.32 -0.39
N MET A 166 -23.53 17.35 -0.33
CA MET A 166 -23.52 16.21 -1.23
C MET A 166 -24.73 15.32 -0.93
N GLN A 167 -25.48 14.93 -1.96
CA GLN A 167 -26.68 14.12 -1.82
C GLN A 167 -26.64 12.94 -2.80
N CYS A 168 -27.58 11.99 -2.68
CA CYS A 168 -27.72 10.92 -3.68
C CYS A 168 -27.83 11.49 -5.11
N VAL A 169 -28.47 12.66 -5.27
CA VAL A 169 -28.66 13.29 -6.59
C VAL A 169 -27.39 13.96 -7.15
N THR A 170 -26.32 14.06 -6.36
CA THR A 170 -25.01 14.52 -6.85
C THR A 170 -24.38 13.46 -7.76
N CYS A 171 -24.70 12.18 -7.54
CA CYS A 171 -24.20 11.06 -8.34
C CYS A 171 -25.29 10.45 -9.25
N HIS A 172 -26.56 10.56 -8.86
CA HIS A 172 -27.70 9.98 -9.57
C HIS A 172 -28.71 11.03 -10.09
N ASP A 173 -29.09 10.98 -11.37
CA ASP A 173 -30.24 11.73 -11.89
C ASP A 173 -31.49 10.83 -11.88
N PRO A 174 -32.47 11.04 -10.97
CA PRO A 174 -33.67 10.21 -10.89
C PRO A 174 -34.58 10.29 -12.14
N HIS A 175 -34.28 11.17 -13.10
CA HIS A 175 -35.04 11.34 -14.34
C HIS A 175 -34.32 10.79 -15.58
N ASP A 176 -33.05 10.42 -15.48
CA ASP A 176 -32.24 10.01 -16.63
C ASP A 176 -31.39 8.77 -16.33
N ASP A 177 -31.72 7.65 -16.99
CA ASP A 177 -30.98 6.38 -16.89
C ASP A 177 -30.06 6.14 -18.11
N THR A 178 -29.68 7.20 -18.84
CA THR A 178 -28.84 7.07 -20.05
C THR A 178 -27.49 6.40 -19.79
N HIS A 179 -26.94 6.56 -18.58
CA HIS A 179 -25.67 5.94 -18.18
C HIS A 179 -25.84 4.63 -17.39
N GLY A 180 -27.07 4.16 -17.19
CA GLY A 180 -27.38 3.06 -16.27
C GLY A 180 -27.26 3.45 -14.80
N ASN A 181 -28.01 2.76 -13.94
CA ASN A 181 -28.10 3.05 -12.50
C ASN A 181 -28.43 4.51 -12.20
N PHE A 182 -29.07 5.22 -13.13
CA PHE A 182 -29.36 6.64 -13.05
C PHE A 182 -28.12 7.51 -12.82
N LEU A 183 -26.91 7.10 -13.21
CA LEU A 183 -25.72 7.91 -12.97
C LEU A 183 -25.72 9.20 -13.79
N VAL A 184 -25.28 10.32 -13.19
CA VAL A 184 -25.15 11.62 -13.87
C VAL A 184 -24.09 11.57 -14.99
N THR A 185 -23.14 10.63 -14.90
CA THR A 185 -22.13 10.36 -15.93
C THR A 185 -21.72 8.89 -15.90
N THR A 186 -21.00 8.43 -16.94
CA THR A 186 -20.42 7.07 -16.93
C THR A 186 -19.36 6.94 -15.83
N ASN A 187 -19.27 5.76 -15.20
CA ASN A 187 -18.17 5.44 -14.28
C ASN A 187 -17.01 4.69 -14.96
N LEU A 188 -16.97 4.64 -16.30
CA LEU A 188 -15.84 4.08 -17.03
C LEU A 188 -14.55 4.80 -16.61
N ARG A 189 -13.54 4.03 -16.19
CA ARG A 189 -12.25 4.55 -15.68
C ARG A 189 -12.42 5.50 -14.50
N SER A 190 -13.42 5.24 -13.67
CA SER A 190 -13.77 6.03 -12.48
C SER A 190 -14.10 7.48 -12.76
N ASN A 191 -14.63 7.77 -13.93
CA ASN A 191 -14.95 9.13 -14.35
C ASN A 191 -15.96 9.82 -13.40
N LEU A 192 -16.82 9.08 -12.69
CA LEU A 192 -17.69 9.63 -11.64
C LEU A 192 -16.87 10.07 -10.41
N CYS A 193 -16.07 9.16 -9.86
CA CYS A 193 -15.28 9.39 -8.64
C CYS A 193 -14.26 10.53 -8.82
N MET A 194 -13.61 10.55 -9.98
CA MET A 194 -12.55 11.51 -10.29
C MET A 194 -13.06 12.95 -10.51
N GLN A 195 -14.37 13.21 -10.48
CA GLN A 195 -14.87 14.59 -10.43
C GLN A 195 -14.66 15.24 -9.06
N CYS A 196 -14.61 14.42 -8.00
CA CYS A 196 -14.42 14.88 -6.62
C CYS A 196 -13.07 14.47 -6.04
N HIS A 197 -12.57 13.28 -6.39
CA HIS A 197 -11.30 12.74 -5.88
C HIS A 197 -10.15 13.01 -6.86
N ASP A 198 -9.05 13.56 -6.36
CA ASP A 198 -7.80 13.80 -7.09
C ASP A 198 -6.63 13.07 -6.40
N ILE A 199 -6.68 11.75 -6.46
CA ILE A 199 -5.78 10.87 -5.71
C ILE A 199 -4.35 10.97 -6.25
N PHE A 200 -3.39 11.26 -5.36
CA PHE A 200 -2.00 11.45 -5.75
C PHE A 200 -1.40 10.16 -6.32
N GLY A 201 -0.73 10.30 -7.47
CA GLY A 201 -0.06 9.19 -8.15
C GLY A 201 -0.97 8.33 -9.02
N TRP A 202 -2.31 8.41 -8.89
CA TRP A 202 -3.25 7.55 -9.62
C TRP A 202 -3.02 7.54 -11.14
N SER A 203 -2.93 8.72 -11.75
CA SER A 203 -2.75 8.85 -13.21
C SER A 203 -1.47 8.20 -13.76
N ALA A 204 -0.45 8.01 -12.92
CA ALA A 204 0.80 7.34 -13.28
C ALA A 204 0.85 5.87 -12.79
N GLY A 205 -0.08 5.46 -11.94
CA GLY A 205 -0.12 4.16 -11.30
C GLY A 205 -0.39 3.02 -12.29
N VAL A 206 0.14 1.83 -12.02
CA VAL A 206 -0.05 0.67 -12.91
C VAL A 206 -1.50 0.22 -12.97
N HIS A 207 -2.28 0.39 -11.89
CA HIS A 207 -3.70 0.01 -11.86
C HIS A 207 -4.55 0.88 -12.79
N ALA A 208 -4.28 2.19 -12.85
CA ALA A 208 -5.04 3.13 -13.68
C ALA A 208 -4.96 2.86 -15.19
N GLY A 209 -3.92 2.13 -15.64
CA GLY A 209 -3.72 1.75 -17.04
C GLY A 209 -3.65 0.25 -17.29
N SER A 210 -4.03 -0.59 -16.32
CA SER A 210 -3.91 -2.04 -16.44
C SER A 210 -5.04 -2.64 -17.28
N THR A 211 -4.67 -3.27 -18.41
CA THR A 211 -5.61 -4.01 -19.26
C THR A 211 -5.89 -5.44 -18.77
N ALA A 212 -5.47 -5.79 -17.55
CA ALA A 212 -5.68 -7.13 -17.00
C ALA A 212 -7.19 -7.41 -16.81
N ASP A 213 -7.60 -8.63 -17.10
CA ASP A 213 -9.01 -9.03 -17.04
C ASP A 213 -9.46 -9.25 -15.59
N VAL A 214 -10.31 -8.35 -15.12
CA VAL A 214 -10.83 -8.31 -13.75
C VAL A 214 -11.87 -9.41 -13.50
N LYS A 215 -12.39 -10.06 -14.56
CA LYS A 215 -13.38 -11.14 -14.42
C LYS A 215 -12.79 -12.43 -13.86
N ASN A 216 -11.46 -12.52 -13.80
CA ASN A 216 -10.75 -13.60 -13.13
C ASN A 216 -10.44 -13.29 -11.66
N ALA A 217 -10.83 -12.12 -11.15
CA ALA A 217 -10.67 -11.80 -9.74
C ALA A 217 -11.54 -12.75 -8.88
N ASP A 218 -11.02 -13.11 -7.72
CA ASP A 218 -11.77 -13.85 -6.70
C ASP A 218 -12.70 -12.90 -5.92
N ASP A 219 -13.64 -12.31 -6.66
CA ASP A 219 -14.52 -11.24 -6.18
C ASP A 219 -15.80 -11.15 -7.04
N ASP A 220 -16.94 -11.47 -6.42
CA ASP A 220 -18.24 -11.47 -7.08
C ASP A 220 -18.70 -10.06 -7.51
N PHE A 221 -18.32 -9.00 -6.79
CA PHE A 221 -18.66 -7.63 -7.19
C PHE A 221 -18.00 -7.30 -8.53
N LEU A 222 -16.70 -7.59 -8.63
CA LEU A 222 -15.89 -7.30 -9.82
C LEU A 222 -16.36 -8.05 -11.08
N THR A 223 -16.86 -9.27 -10.90
CA THR A 223 -17.42 -10.03 -12.03
C THR A 223 -18.72 -9.43 -12.58
N ASN A 224 -19.41 -8.57 -11.83
CA ASN A 224 -20.73 -8.03 -12.17
C ASN A 224 -20.78 -6.52 -12.49
N THR A 225 -19.67 -5.78 -12.41
CA THR A 225 -19.64 -4.31 -12.65
C THR A 225 -19.99 -3.86 -14.08
N GLY A 226 -20.00 -4.77 -15.06
CA GLY A 226 -20.16 -4.45 -16.49
C GLY A 226 -18.86 -4.04 -17.21
N TYR A 227 -17.75 -3.82 -16.50
CA TYR A 227 -16.43 -3.56 -17.07
C TYR A 227 -15.54 -4.80 -17.02
N THR A 228 -14.59 -4.93 -17.97
CA THR A 228 -13.76 -6.15 -18.11
C THR A 228 -12.32 -5.97 -17.64
N THR A 229 -11.77 -4.77 -17.66
CA THR A 229 -10.37 -4.54 -17.26
C THR A 229 -10.26 -3.83 -15.92
N VAL A 230 -9.08 -3.92 -15.30
CA VAL A 230 -8.74 -3.12 -14.11
C VAL A 230 -8.81 -1.63 -14.42
N GLU A 231 -8.28 -1.16 -15.56
CA GLU A 231 -8.36 0.25 -15.94
C GLU A 231 -9.80 0.74 -16.11
N ASP A 232 -10.69 -0.06 -16.70
CA ASP A 232 -12.06 0.37 -16.99
C ASP A 232 -12.94 0.39 -15.74
N ASN A 233 -12.67 -0.49 -14.76
CA ASN A 233 -13.25 -0.38 -13.42
C ASN A 233 -12.64 0.78 -12.61
N GLY A 234 -11.33 0.98 -12.73
CA GLY A 234 -10.55 1.96 -11.98
C GLY A 234 -10.68 1.76 -10.47
N CYS A 235 -11.08 2.79 -9.74
CA CYS A 235 -11.37 2.78 -8.30
C CYS A 235 -12.32 1.65 -7.87
N LEU A 236 -13.28 1.25 -8.73
CA LEU A 236 -14.17 0.12 -8.43
C LEU A 236 -13.46 -1.24 -8.38
N SER A 237 -12.17 -1.31 -8.73
CA SER A 237 -11.38 -2.52 -8.54
C SER A 237 -11.05 -2.83 -7.09
N CYS A 238 -11.18 -1.84 -6.20
CA CYS A 238 -10.92 -2.01 -4.77
C CYS A 238 -12.01 -1.41 -3.88
N HIS A 239 -12.65 -0.33 -4.35
CA HIS A 239 -13.68 0.38 -3.60
C HIS A 239 -15.08 0.02 -4.09
N GLN A 240 -15.97 -0.24 -3.14
CA GLN A 240 -17.38 -0.47 -3.39
C GLN A 240 -18.17 0.68 -2.75
N PRO A 241 -18.77 1.60 -3.53
CA PRO A 241 -19.41 2.79 -2.98
C PRO A 241 -20.68 2.48 -2.18
N HIS A 242 -21.25 1.28 -2.35
CA HIS A 242 -22.50 0.90 -1.71
C HIS A 242 -22.47 -0.54 -1.24
N SER A 243 -22.88 -0.79 0.01
CA SER A 243 -22.87 -2.11 0.63
C SER A 243 -21.48 -2.78 0.64
N ALA A 244 -20.44 -2.00 0.92
CA ALA A 244 -19.06 -2.48 0.99
C ALA A 244 -18.88 -3.57 2.08
N GLY A 245 -18.08 -4.60 1.81
CA GLY A 245 -17.78 -5.60 2.84
C GLY A 245 -16.95 -5.01 3.99
N GLY A 246 -16.06 -4.07 3.68
CA GLY A 246 -15.31 -3.27 4.65
C GLY A 246 -15.97 -1.89 4.85
N LYS A 247 -16.53 -1.67 6.04
CA LYS A 247 -17.20 -0.41 6.41
C LYS A 247 -16.28 0.81 6.29
N GLN A 248 -15.04 0.72 6.79
CA GLN A 248 -14.09 1.83 6.65
C GLN A 248 -13.42 1.81 5.28
N ARG A 249 -13.24 2.99 4.67
CA ARG A 249 -12.58 3.18 3.36
C ARG A 249 -13.31 2.50 2.19
N LEU A 250 -14.47 1.90 2.45
CA LEU A 250 -15.41 1.30 1.49
C LEU A 250 -14.74 0.25 0.60
N LEU A 251 -13.97 -0.64 1.20
CA LEU A 251 -13.30 -1.73 0.50
C LEU A 251 -14.24 -2.94 0.35
N HIS A 252 -13.99 -3.78 -0.66
CA HIS A 252 -14.87 -4.91 -0.97
C HIS A 252 -14.93 -5.94 0.17
N PHE A 253 -13.82 -6.12 0.88
CA PHE A 253 -13.69 -7.09 1.97
C PHE A 253 -13.31 -6.41 3.29
N ALA A 254 -13.83 -6.94 4.40
CA ALA A 254 -13.44 -6.53 5.75
C ALA A 254 -11.99 -6.93 6.07
N GLU A 255 -11.61 -8.16 5.69
CA GLU A 255 -10.21 -8.62 5.72
C GLU A 255 -9.39 -7.84 4.68
N GLU A 256 -8.43 -7.05 5.16
CA GLU A 256 -7.70 -6.05 4.39
C GLU A 256 -6.98 -6.67 3.18
N GLU A 257 -6.32 -7.82 3.35
CA GLU A 257 -5.53 -8.47 2.31
C GLU A 257 -6.36 -8.98 1.15
N ASN A 258 -7.61 -9.38 1.39
CA ASN A 258 -8.48 -9.93 0.34
C ASN A 258 -8.77 -8.88 -0.74
N ASN A 259 -8.72 -7.59 -0.38
CA ASN A 259 -8.82 -6.49 -1.35
C ASN A 259 -7.64 -6.43 -2.33
N CYS A 260 -6.49 -7.01 -1.99
CA CYS A 260 -5.32 -7.14 -2.87
C CYS A 260 -5.24 -8.55 -3.49
N LEU A 261 -5.46 -9.57 -2.67
CA LEU A 261 -5.26 -10.98 -3.02
C LEU A 261 -6.36 -11.55 -3.92
N SER A 262 -7.51 -10.88 -4.05
CA SER A 262 -8.51 -11.22 -5.08
C SER A 262 -7.91 -11.19 -6.49
N CYS A 263 -6.89 -10.35 -6.72
CA CYS A 263 -6.17 -10.21 -7.99
C CYS A 263 -4.72 -10.72 -7.94
N HIS A 264 -4.03 -10.52 -6.81
CA HIS A 264 -2.62 -10.88 -6.63
C HIS A 264 -2.37 -12.35 -6.18
N ASN A 265 -3.36 -13.22 -6.37
CA ASN A 265 -3.27 -14.67 -6.20
C ASN A 265 -2.82 -15.42 -7.48
N GLY A 266 -2.42 -14.69 -8.53
CA GLY A 266 -2.00 -15.27 -9.81
C GLY A 266 -3.11 -15.45 -10.86
N GLN A 267 -4.36 -15.05 -10.56
CA GLN A 267 -5.47 -15.12 -11.54
C GLN A 267 -5.56 -13.87 -12.41
N VAL A 268 -5.39 -12.67 -11.83
CA VAL A 268 -5.42 -11.39 -12.55
C VAL A 268 -4.01 -10.85 -12.75
N ALA A 269 -3.27 -10.71 -11.64
CA ALA A 269 -1.84 -10.41 -11.70
C ALA A 269 -1.05 -11.67 -12.11
N THR A 270 0.08 -11.47 -12.79
CA THR A 270 0.94 -12.59 -13.21
C THR A 270 1.71 -13.21 -12.04
N THR A 271 1.89 -12.47 -10.95
CA THR A 271 2.54 -12.93 -9.73
C THR A 271 1.49 -13.45 -8.74
N ASN A 272 1.84 -14.54 -8.03
CA ASN A 272 1.02 -15.10 -6.97
C ASN A 272 1.71 -14.87 -5.62
N LEU A 273 1.19 -13.90 -4.86
CA LEU A 273 1.69 -13.56 -3.52
C LEU A 273 1.28 -14.58 -2.45
N VAL A 274 0.18 -15.32 -2.66
CA VAL A 274 -0.31 -16.29 -1.67
C VAL A 274 0.76 -17.34 -1.37
N ASN A 275 1.49 -17.79 -2.39
CA ASN A 275 2.58 -18.75 -2.22
C ASN A 275 3.77 -18.21 -1.40
N GLU A 276 3.98 -16.89 -1.39
CA GLU A 276 5.07 -16.29 -0.61
C GLU A 276 4.74 -16.30 0.88
N PHE A 277 3.48 -16.10 1.23
CA PHE A 277 3.01 -16.12 2.62
C PHE A 277 2.93 -17.54 3.22
N GLU A 278 3.07 -18.59 2.41
CA GLU A 278 3.18 -19.97 2.88
C GLU A 278 4.63 -20.40 3.20
N LYS A 279 5.61 -19.52 2.97
CA LYS A 279 7.02 -19.83 3.20
C LYS A 279 7.39 -19.76 4.68
N TYR A 280 8.58 -20.29 4.99
CA TYR A 280 9.04 -20.45 6.37
C TYR A 280 9.19 -19.12 7.13
N SER A 281 9.62 -18.04 6.48
CA SER A 281 9.85 -16.74 7.11
C SER A 281 9.34 -15.61 6.21
N GLY A 282 8.61 -14.64 6.76
CA GLY A 282 8.02 -13.57 5.96
C GLY A 282 7.25 -12.53 6.76
N HIS A 283 6.74 -11.53 6.04
CA HIS A 283 5.72 -10.61 6.54
C HIS A 283 4.35 -11.22 6.22
N PHE A 284 3.82 -11.99 7.17
CA PHE A 284 2.57 -12.71 6.99
C PHE A 284 1.39 -11.80 7.30
N VAL A 285 0.97 -11.05 6.28
CA VAL A 285 -0.16 -10.11 6.34
C VAL A 285 -1.43 -10.79 6.89
N LYS A 286 -1.75 -11.99 6.39
CA LYS A 286 -2.92 -12.81 6.80
C LYS A 286 -3.00 -13.22 8.28
N ASP A 287 -1.95 -12.98 9.07
CA ASP A 287 -1.98 -13.26 10.51
C ASP A 287 -2.66 -12.13 11.30
N TYR A 288 -2.98 -11.02 10.66
CA TYR A 288 -3.57 -9.83 11.23
C TYR A 288 -4.92 -9.53 10.56
N GLU A 289 -5.86 -8.97 11.32
CA GLU A 289 -7.17 -8.54 10.80
C GLU A 289 -7.66 -7.37 11.67
N GLY A 290 -8.01 -6.24 11.07
CA GLY A 290 -8.57 -5.08 11.77
C GLY A 290 -7.67 -4.45 12.83
N VAL A 291 -6.36 -4.71 12.79
CA VAL A 291 -5.36 -4.09 13.67
C VAL A 291 -4.82 -2.80 13.06
N HIS A 292 -4.66 -2.79 11.73
CA HIS A 292 -4.07 -1.66 11.02
C HIS A 292 -5.04 -0.48 10.91
N ASP A 293 -4.51 0.71 11.14
CA ASP A 293 -5.17 1.94 10.77
C ASP A 293 -4.20 2.94 10.15
N MET A 294 -4.64 3.65 9.11
CA MET A 294 -3.78 4.61 8.43
C MET A 294 -3.38 5.84 9.26
N GLU A 295 -4.11 6.13 10.35
CA GLU A 295 -3.76 7.19 11.31
C GLU A 295 -3.02 6.65 12.54
N GLU A 296 -2.61 5.38 12.54
CA GLU A 296 -1.93 4.81 13.70
C GLU A 296 -0.56 5.44 13.97
N ALA A 297 -0.17 5.45 15.24
CA ALA A 297 1.13 5.92 15.65
C ALA A 297 2.19 4.81 15.49
N THR A 298 3.17 5.04 14.62
CA THR A 298 4.31 4.14 14.35
C THR A 298 5.09 3.72 15.61
N GLU A 299 5.13 4.56 16.64
CA GLU A 299 5.90 4.29 17.87
C GLU A 299 5.11 3.53 18.96
N SER A 300 3.82 3.25 18.76
CA SER A 300 2.98 2.62 19.79
C SER A 300 1.96 1.61 19.25
N SER A 301 2.00 1.29 17.96
CA SER A 301 1.12 0.27 17.40
C SER A 301 1.52 -1.15 17.84
N ASP A 302 0.52 -2.03 17.90
CA ASP A 302 0.75 -3.46 18.04
C ASP A 302 1.49 -3.97 16.80
N ARG A 303 2.35 -4.98 16.99
CA ARG A 303 3.13 -5.53 15.88
C ARG A 303 2.20 -6.22 14.88
N HIS A 304 2.09 -5.66 13.69
CA HIS A 304 1.42 -6.21 12.53
C HIS A 304 2.10 -5.71 11.24
N VAL A 305 1.63 -6.19 10.09
CA VAL A 305 2.08 -5.71 8.78
C VAL A 305 0.95 -5.90 7.78
N GLU A 306 0.66 -4.86 7.01
CA GLU A 306 -0.29 -4.87 5.91
C GLU A 306 0.37 -4.60 4.56
N CYS A 307 -0.34 -4.90 3.47
CA CYS A 307 0.11 -4.53 2.13
C CYS A 307 0.35 -3.01 2.02
N VAL A 308 -0.56 -2.23 2.60
CA VAL A 308 -0.54 -0.75 2.53
C VAL A 308 0.52 -0.10 3.42
N ASP A 309 1.14 -0.87 4.31
CA ASP A 309 2.26 -0.37 5.11
C ASP A 309 3.52 -0.09 4.29
N CYS A 310 3.68 -0.84 3.19
CA CYS A 310 4.82 -0.76 2.28
C CYS A 310 4.44 -0.27 0.90
N HIS A 311 3.16 -0.40 0.50
CA HIS A 311 2.69 -0.06 -0.82
C HIS A 311 1.59 1.01 -0.78
N ASN A 312 1.57 1.88 -1.78
CA ASN A 312 0.43 2.74 -2.05
C ASN A 312 -0.24 2.23 -3.34
N PRO A 313 -1.43 1.58 -3.25
CA PRO A 313 -2.07 0.99 -4.42
C PRO A 313 -2.50 2.03 -5.46
N HIS A 314 -2.61 3.30 -5.07
CA HIS A 314 -2.90 4.41 -5.98
C HIS A 314 -1.66 4.88 -6.75
N ALA A 315 -0.47 4.77 -6.16
CA ALA A 315 0.76 5.39 -6.68
C ALA A 315 1.82 4.39 -7.17
N VAL A 316 1.58 3.10 -6.95
CA VAL A 316 2.48 2.02 -7.36
C VAL A 316 2.73 2.08 -8.87
N VAL A 317 4.01 2.14 -9.25
CA VAL A 317 4.44 2.09 -10.65
C VAL A 317 5.37 0.91 -10.90
N GLN A 318 5.44 0.45 -12.14
CA GLN A 318 6.40 -0.58 -12.51
C GLN A 318 7.81 -0.05 -12.27
N SER A 319 8.60 -0.79 -11.47
CA SER A 319 10.01 -0.46 -11.23
C SER A 319 10.76 -0.44 -12.55
N THR A 320 11.54 0.62 -12.78
CA THR A 320 12.28 0.81 -14.03
C THR A 320 13.63 0.10 -14.01
N GLY A 321 14.09 -0.34 -12.83
CA GLY A 321 15.41 -0.95 -12.62
C GLY A 321 16.56 0.07 -12.67
N ILE A 322 16.23 1.37 -12.66
CA ILE A 322 17.19 2.50 -12.66
C ILE A 322 17.33 3.08 -11.24
N GLU A 323 16.43 2.72 -10.33
CA GLU A 323 16.39 3.18 -8.94
C GLU A 323 17.63 2.67 -8.17
N GLN A 324 18.48 3.59 -7.72
CA GLN A 324 19.70 3.28 -6.98
C GLN A 324 19.49 3.46 -5.48
N ALA A 325 20.10 2.58 -4.69
CA ALA A 325 20.03 2.68 -3.25
C ALA A 325 20.53 4.06 -2.77
N PRO A 326 19.87 4.66 -1.78
CA PRO A 326 18.77 4.11 -0.98
C PRO A 326 17.37 4.56 -1.43
N GLN A 327 17.20 5.11 -2.64
CA GLN A 327 15.95 5.74 -3.09
C GLN A 327 14.76 4.76 -3.08
N VAL A 328 13.58 5.25 -2.71
CA VAL A 328 12.34 4.48 -2.81
C VAL A 328 12.11 3.97 -4.24
N ARG A 329 11.78 2.67 -4.35
CA ARG A 329 11.46 2.03 -5.63
C ARG A 329 10.03 2.39 -6.07
N GLY A 330 9.75 2.26 -7.37
CA GLY A 330 8.42 2.51 -7.94
C GLY A 330 7.26 1.78 -7.24
N SER A 331 7.54 0.62 -6.64
CA SER A 331 6.54 -0.16 -5.91
C SER A 331 6.11 0.45 -4.57
N MET A 332 6.89 1.36 -3.98
CA MET A 332 6.69 1.89 -2.63
C MET A 332 6.57 3.43 -2.62
N ARG A 333 6.18 4.02 -3.76
CA ARG A 333 6.02 5.47 -3.89
C ARG A 333 4.89 5.99 -3.03
N TYR A 334 5.08 7.18 -2.46
CA TYR A 334 4.06 7.89 -1.66
C TYR A 334 3.52 7.05 -0.50
N VAL A 335 4.42 6.33 0.16
CA VAL A 335 4.17 5.61 1.41
C VAL A 335 4.85 6.39 2.53
N SER A 336 4.25 6.43 3.71
CA SER A 336 4.84 7.07 4.87
C SER A 336 6.11 6.37 5.34
N GLY A 337 6.90 7.04 6.17
CA GLY A 337 8.16 6.48 6.68
C GLY A 337 8.62 7.16 7.95
N VAL A 338 9.74 6.66 8.48
CA VAL A 338 10.47 7.22 9.61
C VAL A 338 11.90 7.51 9.15
N THR A 339 12.29 8.79 9.21
CA THR A 339 13.65 9.21 8.80
C THR A 339 14.72 8.58 9.69
N SER A 340 15.99 8.60 9.26
CA SER A 340 17.13 8.19 10.11
C SER A 340 17.27 9.00 11.40
N GLY A 341 16.66 10.20 11.47
CA GLY A 341 16.56 11.00 12.69
C GLY A 341 15.36 10.66 13.58
N GLY A 342 14.52 9.69 13.20
CA GLY A 342 13.35 9.24 13.96
C GLY A 342 12.08 10.07 13.74
N SER A 343 12.06 10.99 12.77
CA SER A 343 10.86 11.78 12.47
C SER A 343 9.95 11.05 11.50
N VAL A 344 8.64 11.00 11.79
CA VAL A 344 7.59 10.48 10.89
C VAL A 344 7.39 11.43 9.72
N ILE A 345 7.29 10.89 8.51
CA ILE A 345 7.05 11.61 7.26
C ILE A 345 5.94 10.95 6.46
N GLU A 346 5.13 11.75 5.77
CA GLU A 346 4.02 11.26 4.94
C GLU A 346 4.48 10.57 3.65
N GLN A 347 5.65 10.94 3.14
CA GLN A 347 6.20 10.38 1.90
C GLN A 347 7.69 10.09 2.07
N ALA A 348 8.02 8.80 2.14
CA ALA A 348 9.38 8.30 2.18
C ALA A 348 10.12 8.64 0.88
N SER A 349 11.37 9.09 1.04
CA SER A 349 12.31 9.29 -0.07
C SER A 349 13.28 8.12 -0.19
N TYR A 350 13.51 7.40 0.91
CA TYR A 350 14.43 6.26 0.96
C TYR A 350 13.74 4.97 1.46
N GLU A 351 14.12 3.81 0.90
CA GLU A 351 13.51 2.51 1.24
C GLU A 351 13.59 2.21 2.75
N TYR A 352 14.73 2.51 3.37
CA TYR A 352 14.92 2.23 4.80
C TYR A 352 13.93 3.01 5.69
N GLU A 353 13.39 4.14 5.23
CA GLU A 353 12.45 4.94 6.01
C GLU A 353 11.12 4.20 6.19
N ILE A 354 10.73 3.41 5.19
CA ILE A 354 9.54 2.56 5.26
C ILE A 354 9.80 1.41 6.25
N CYS A 355 10.97 0.78 6.18
CA CYS A 355 11.36 -0.27 7.12
C CYS A 355 11.40 0.23 8.57
N PHE A 356 11.86 1.46 8.79
CA PHE A 356 11.97 2.05 10.13
C PHE A 356 10.62 2.34 10.80
N LYS A 357 9.50 2.34 10.07
CA LYS A 357 8.15 2.40 10.67
C LYS A 357 7.99 1.35 11.78
N CYS A 358 8.43 0.12 11.51
CA CYS A 358 8.23 -1.02 12.42
C CYS A 358 9.55 -1.51 13.03
N HIS A 359 10.66 -1.45 12.28
CA HIS A 359 11.96 -1.95 12.75
C HIS A 359 12.80 -0.89 13.47
N GLY A 360 12.41 0.38 13.39
CA GLY A 360 13.10 1.51 14.03
C GLY A 360 12.70 1.66 15.50
N ASN A 361 12.03 2.74 15.85
CA ASN A 361 11.76 3.10 17.25
C ASN A 361 10.62 2.29 17.91
N ASN A 362 9.78 1.57 17.16
CA ASN A 362 8.66 0.81 17.70
C ASN A 362 9.13 -0.18 18.80
N PRO A 363 8.60 -0.14 20.03
CA PRO A 363 9.05 -1.00 21.11
C PRO A 363 8.77 -2.50 20.89
N ASN A 364 7.77 -2.84 20.08
CA ASN A 364 7.31 -4.21 19.80
C ASN A 364 8.09 -4.87 18.64
N ARG A 365 9.43 -4.78 18.67
CA ARG A 365 10.31 -5.38 17.65
C ARG A 365 10.54 -6.87 17.88
N ILE A 366 11.00 -7.54 16.83
CA ILE A 366 11.47 -8.92 16.90
C ILE A 366 12.83 -8.95 17.59
N ASP A 367 13.00 -9.87 18.55
CA ASP A 367 14.28 -10.10 19.19
C ASP A 367 15.26 -10.82 18.26
N SER A 368 16.56 -10.59 18.44
CA SER A 368 17.58 -11.33 17.69
C SER A 368 17.71 -12.76 18.21
N ASP A 369 17.67 -13.74 17.32
CA ASP A 369 17.97 -15.14 17.67
C ASP A 369 19.45 -15.38 17.97
N ILE A 370 20.33 -14.50 17.51
CA ILE A 370 21.78 -14.58 17.78
C ILE A 370 22.07 -13.89 19.11
N SER A 371 22.65 -14.63 20.05
CA SER A 371 22.98 -14.12 21.39
C SER A 371 24.23 -13.23 21.36
N ARG A 372 24.06 -11.95 21.00
CA ARG A 372 25.17 -10.99 20.88
C ARG A 372 25.70 -10.48 22.22
N ARG A 373 26.97 -10.05 22.24
CA ARG A 373 27.57 -9.32 23.38
C ARG A 373 26.88 -7.97 23.59
N ILE A 374 26.64 -7.24 22.51
CA ILE A 374 25.82 -6.02 22.49
C ILE A 374 24.51 -6.38 21.81
N THR A 375 23.41 -6.33 22.56
CA THR A 375 22.06 -6.51 22.02
C THR A 375 21.47 -5.15 21.70
N GLN A 376 21.11 -4.97 20.43
CA GLN A 376 20.34 -3.86 19.92
C GLN A 376 19.33 -4.45 18.93
N THR A 377 18.08 -3.99 18.98
CA THR A 377 17.03 -4.43 18.03
C THR A 377 16.34 -3.25 17.37
N ASN A 378 16.64 -2.02 17.80
CA ASN A 378 16.21 -0.81 17.11
C ASN A 378 17.13 -0.57 15.91
N THR A 379 16.65 -0.90 14.72
CA THR A 379 17.42 -0.82 13.47
C THR A 379 17.80 0.62 13.11
N LEU A 380 17.04 1.62 13.57
CA LEU A 380 17.41 3.03 13.44
C LEU A 380 18.69 3.34 14.23
N MET A 381 18.84 2.75 15.43
CA MET A 381 20.05 2.88 16.24
C MET A 381 21.24 2.07 15.70
N GLU A 382 20.99 0.97 14.98
CA GLU A 382 22.03 0.12 14.39
C GLU A 382 22.69 0.80 13.16
N PHE A 383 21.92 1.56 12.38
CA PHE A 383 22.40 2.27 11.19
C PHE A 383 22.61 3.78 11.40
N ASP A 384 22.75 4.23 12.65
CA ASP A 384 23.12 5.61 12.96
C ASP A 384 24.53 5.92 12.42
N GLN A 385 24.69 7.03 11.69
CA GLN A 385 25.97 7.41 11.06
C GLN A 385 27.12 7.65 12.04
N SER A 386 26.84 7.87 13.33
CA SER A 386 27.86 8.04 14.37
C SER A 386 28.43 6.71 14.86
N ASN A 387 27.85 5.58 14.43
CA ASN A 387 28.23 4.27 14.89
C ASN A 387 29.65 3.88 14.46
N PRO A 388 30.41 3.17 15.33
CA PRO A 388 31.75 2.71 15.03
C PRO A 388 31.85 1.76 13.83
N SER A 389 30.76 1.06 13.49
CA SER A 389 30.65 0.28 12.25
C SER A 389 29.19 -0.09 11.98
N TYR A 390 28.84 -0.15 10.70
CA TYR A 390 27.54 -0.54 10.19
C TYR A 390 27.65 -0.91 8.70
N HIS A 391 26.71 -1.70 8.17
CA HIS A 391 26.54 -1.83 6.72
C HIS A 391 25.87 -0.58 6.13
N PRO A 392 26.20 -0.20 4.89
CA PRO A 392 25.86 1.12 4.35
C PRO A 392 24.42 1.18 3.79
N VAL A 393 23.42 1.17 4.68
CA VAL A 393 22.00 1.27 4.30
C VAL A 393 21.52 2.73 4.24
N THR A 394 21.84 3.50 5.28
CA THR A 394 21.39 4.90 5.42
C THR A 394 22.38 5.88 4.81
N VAL A 395 23.68 5.58 4.94
CA VAL A 395 24.82 6.36 4.46
C VAL A 395 25.99 5.43 4.12
N ALA A 396 26.99 5.94 3.41
CA ALA A 396 28.24 5.21 3.15
C ALA A 396 28.91 4.72 4.44
N GLY A 397 29.64 3.61 4.33
CA GLY A 397 30.29 2.96 5.47
C GLY A 397 31.44 3.79 6.05
N VAL A 398 31.69 3.65 7.36
CA VAL A 398 32.80 4.35 8.04
C VAL A 398 34.17 3.72 7.80
N ASN A 399 34.21 2.45 7.38
CA ASN A 399 35.46 1.74 7.15
C ASN A 399 36.06 2.15 5.80
N LEU A 400 37.26 2.72 5.82
CA LEU A 400 37.94 3.27 4.63
C LEU A 400 38.64 2.22 3.75
N ASN A 401 38.57 0.95 4.10
CA ASN A 401 39.24 -0.11 3.37
C ASN A 401 38.56 -1.45 3.62
N VAL A 402 37.81 -1.92 2.62
CA VAL A 402 37.10 -3.21 2.65
C VAL A 402 37.55 -4.05 1.45
N PRO A 403 38.72 -4.71 1.53
CA PRO A 403 39.35 -5.37 0.38
C PRO A 403 38.60 -6.62 -0.08
N SER A 404 37.59 -7.05 0.66
CA SER A 404 36.70 -8.12 0.26
C SER A 404 35.54 -7.65 -0.59
N LEU A 405 35.32 -6.36 -0.88
CA LEU A 405 34.22 -5.98 -1.77
C LEU A 405 34.41 -6.55 -3.18
N LEU A 406 33.32 -7.04 -3.78
CA LEU A 406 33.31 -7.52 -5.16
C LEU A 406 33.57 -6.38 -6.16
N GLU A 407 34.02 -6.75 -7.36
CA GLU A 407 34.21 -5.79 -8.45
C GLU A 407 32.92 -5.01 -8.74
N GLY A 408 33.04 -3.68 -8.85
CA GLY A 408 31.91 -2.77 -9.04
C GLY A 408 31.34 -2.18 -7.74
N MET A 409 31.84 -2.63 -6.57
CA MET A 409 31.53 -2.04 -5.27
C MET A 409 32.79 -1.41 -4.65
N ASP A 410 32.56 -0.38 -3.84
CA ASP A 410 33.57 0.29 -3.04
C ASP A 410 32.97 0.77 -1.69
N GLU A 411 33.79 1.40 -0.85
CA GLU A 411 33.38 1.86 0.49
C GLU A 411 32.26 2.93 0.46
N SER A 412 31.99 3.54 -0.70
CA SER A 412 30.90 4.51 -0.89
C SER A 412 29.58 3.88 -1.34
N THR A 413 29.60 2.58 -1.67
CA THR A 413 28.41 1.85 -2.14
C THR A 413 27.36 1.78 -1.04
N ILE A 414 26.14 2.22 -1.36
CA ILE A 414 24.95 2.10 -0.50
C ILE A 414 24.13 0.90 -0.98
N ILE A 415 23.54 0.17 -0.04
CA ILE A 415 22.71 -1.02 -0.29
C ILE A 415 21.29 -0.82 0.25
N TYR A 416 20.34 -1.60 -0.25
CA TYR A 416 18.98 -1.65 0.25
C TYR A 416 18.85 -2.65 1.41
N CYS A 417 17.85 -2.45 2.28
CA CYS A 417 17.43 -3.48 3.23
C CYS A 417 17.06 -4.78 2.46
N THR A 418 16.38 -4.62 1.33
CA THR A 418 15.94 -5.75 0.49
C THR A 418 17.03 -6.42 -0.35
N ASP A 419 18.29 -5.95 -0.27
CA ASP A 419 19.42 -6.71 -0.82
C ASP A 419 19.78 -7.91 0.08
N CYS A 420 19.40 -7.85 1.37
CA CYS A 420 19.52 -8.97 2.31
C CYS A 420 18.17 -9.59 2.67
N HIS A 421 17.13 -8.78 2.92
CA HIS A 421 15.80 -9.24 3.34
C HIS A 421 14.81 -9.24 2.18
N ASN A 422 14.60 -10.39 1.55
CA ASN A 422 13.82 -10.51 0.32
C ASN A 422 13.27 -11.93 0.17
N SER A 423 12.30 -12.08 -0.72
CA SER A 423 11.95 -13.39 -1.25
C SER A 423 13.18 -14.11 -1.80
N ASP A 424 13.28 -15.40 -1.47
CA ASP A 424 14.43 -16.22 -1.83
C ASP A 424 14.64 -16.32 -3.35
N LEU A 425 15.85 -16.71 -3.77
CA LEU A 425 16.25 -16.74 -5.18
C LEU A 425 15.28 -17.51 -6.09
N SER A 426 14.62 -18.56 -5.60
CA SER A 426 13.69 -19.36 -6.39
C SER A 426 12.35 -18.66 -6.65
N SER A 427 12.07 -17.59 -5.91
CA SER A 427 10.81 -16.86 -6.01
C SER A 427 10.72 -16.00 -7.27
N PRO A 428 9.60 -16.09 -8.02
CA PRO A 428 9.29 -15.15 -9.08
C PRO A 428 8.82 -13.80 -8.54
N VAL A 429 8.40 -13.73 -7.28
CA VAL A 429 8.00 -12.49 -6.59
C VAL A 429 9.24 -11.91 -5.92
N LYS A 430 9.43 -10.59 -6.03
CA LYS A 430 10.50 -9.85 -5.35
C LYS A 430 9.89 -8.92 -4.32
N GLY A 431 10.62 -8.68 -3.23
CA GLY A 431 10.19 -7.91 -2.07
C GLY A 431 10.20 -8.77 -0.80
N PRO A 432 10.08 -8.14 0.38
CA PRO A 432 10.16 -8.83 1.67
C PRO A 432 8.83 -9.52 2.02
N HIS A 433 8.31 -10.38 1.14
CA HIS A 433 7.03 -11.08 1.38
C HIS A 433 7.24 -12.40 2.11
N GLY A 434 8.12 -13.26 1.59
CA GLY A 434 8.43 -14.55 2.20
C GLY A 434 9.63 -15.25 1.58
N SER A 435 10.41 -15.95 2.41
CA SER A 435 11.63 -16.67 2.07
C SER A 435 11.66 -18.06 2.71
N GLN A 436 12.29 -19.00 2.01
CA GLN A 436 12.64 -20.31 2.58
C GLN A 436 13.84 -20.25 3.52
N ASN A 437 14.61 -19.16 3.49
CA ASN A 437 15.68 -18.93 4.46
C ASN A 437 15.09 -18.26 5.72
N PRO A 438 15.59 -18.59 6.92
CA PRO A 438 15.24 -17.88 8.15
C PRO A 438 15.46 -16.37 8.04
N TYR A 439 14.74 -15.58 8.85
CA TYR A 439 14.87 -14.12 8.93
C TYR A 439 14.60 -13.38 7.61
N LEU A 440 13.75 -13.96 6.76
CA LEU A 440 13.37 -13.42 5.46
C LEU A 440 14.58 -13.15 4.55
N LEU A 441 15.63 -13.95 4.66
CA LEU A 441 16.87 -13.71 3.92
C LEU A 441 16.73 -14.12 2.44
N ALA A 442 17.20 -13.26 1.53
CA ALA A 442 17.19 -13.50 0.09
C ALA A 442 18.06 -14.71 -0.32
N TYR A 443 19.10 -14.96 0.48
CA TYR A 443 20.11 -16.00 0.26
C TYR A 443 20.41 -16.73 1.55
N ARG A 444 20.98 -17.92 1.41
CA ARG A 444 21.34 -18.76 2.54
C ARG A 444 22.44 -18.11 3.40
N TYR A 445 22.24 -18.16 4.71
CA TYR A 445 23.22 -17.73 5.70
C TYR A 445 23.15 -18.64 6.93
N GLU A 446 24.12 -19.55 7.02
CA GLU A 446 24.26 -20.46 8.15
C GLU A 446 24.95 -19.74 9.32
N THR A 447 24.33 -19.84 10.51
CA THR A 447 24.81 -19.15 11.72
C THR A 447 25.24 -20.10 12.83
N ASP A 448 24.98 -21.40 12.66
CA ASP A 448 25.32 -22.43 13.65
C ASP A 448 26.84 -22.67 13.72
N ASP A 449 27.33 -22.97 14.92
CA ASP A 449 28.70 -23.44 15.11
C ASP A 449 28.92 -24.82 14.44
N ASP A 450 30.18 -25.15 14.14
CA ASP A 450 30.58 -26.36 13.38
C ASP A 450 30.03 -26.40 11.93
N THR A 451 29.56 -25.27 11.39
CA THR A 451 29.18 -25.12 9.98
C THR A 451 30.38 -25.20 9.03
N GLU A 452 30.37 -26.15 8.10
CA GLU A 452 31.40 -26.25 7.07
C GLU A 452 31.31 -25.11 6.06
N GLU A 453 32.43 -24.43 5.85
CA GLU A 453 32.52 -23.33 4.89
C GLU A 453 32.24 -23.81 3.47
N SER A 454 31.33 -23.12 2.78
CA SER A 454 31.10 -23.29 1.35
C SER A 454 30.49 -22.02 0.75
N PRO A 455 30.55 -21.84 -0.59
CA PRO A 455 29.87 -20.75 -1.26
C PRO A 455 28.36 -20.66 -0.97
N MET A 456 27.71 -21.79 -0.69
CA MET A 456 26.28 -21.84 -0.35
C MET A 456 26.00 -21.52 1.12
N ALA A 457 26.87 -21.93 2.05
CA ALA A 457 26.63 -21.74 3.48
C ALA A 457 26.60 -20.25 3.87
N TYR A 458 27.42 -19.43 3.21
CA TYR A 458 27.50 -17.98 3.44
C TYR A 458 27.18 -17.19 2.17
N GLU A 459 26.27 -17.73 1.35
CA GLU A 459 25.90 -17.16 0.05
C GLU A 459 25.50 -15.69 0.16
N LEU A 460 24.74 -15.33 1.20
CA LEU A 460 24.34 -13.95 1.50
C LEU A 460 25.54 -13.00 1.57
N CYS A 461 26.54 -13.33 2.39
CA CYS A 461 27.75 -12.54 2.56
C CYS A 461 28.52 -12.43 1.24
N TYR A 462 28.59 -13.55 0.50
CA TYR A 462 29.31 -13.64 -0.76
C TYR A 462 28.64 -12.91 -1.93
N ARG A 463 27.45 -12.32 -1.74
CA ARG A 463 26.84 -11.40 -2.72
C ARG A 463 27.51 -10.04 -2.80
N CYS A 464 28.20 -9.62 -1.75
CA CYS A 464 28.92 -8.35 -1.70
C CYS A 464 30.40 -8.55 -1.39
N HIS A 465 30.75 -9.66 -0.73
CA HIS A 465 32.12 -9.96 -0.34
C HIS A 465 32.76 -11.12 -1.13
N ASP A 466 33.87 -10.85 -1.78
CA ASP A 466 34.72 -11.83 -2.43
C ASP A 466 35.22 -12.90 -1.45
N ARG A 467 34.80 -14.14 -1.72
CA ARG A 467 35.14 -15.31 -0.92
C ARG A 467 36.65 -15.58 -0.90
N GLU A 468 37.34 -15.37 -2.02
CA GLU A 468 38.78 -15.64 -2.09
C GLU A 468 39.57 -14.68 -1.22
N SER A 469 39.27 -13.38 -1.28
CA SER A 469 39.84 -12.32 -0.44
C SER A 469 39.69 -12.65 1.06
N ILE A 470 38.48 -13.09 1.46
CA ILE A 470 38.17 -13.53 2.82
C ILE A 470 39.05 -14.72 3.24
N LEU A 471 39.08 -15.80 2.45
CA LEU A 471 39.80 -17.03 2.79
C LEU A 471 41.33 -16.88 2.72
N ASN A 472 41.81 -15.98 1.86
CA ASN A 472 43.22 -15.63 1.71
C ASN A 472 43.74 -14.68 2.81
N ASN A 473 42.88 -14.27 3.75
CA ASN A 473 43.25 -13.44 4.91
C ASN A 473 43.68 -12.02 4.51
N GLU A 474 43.05 -11.45 3.47
CA GLU A 474 43.48 -10.17 2.92
C GLU A 474 43.25 -9.00 3.88
N SER A 475 42.10 -9.00 4.56
CA SER A 475 41.70 -8.02 5.58
C SER A 475 42.15 -8.37 7.00
N PHE A 476 42.16 -9.66 7.35
CA PHE A 476 42.48 -10.09 8.72
C PHE A 476 43.30 -11.37 8.73
N LYS A 477 44.44 -11.37 9.43
CA LYS A 477 45.32 -12.54 9.49
C LYS A 477 44.61 -13.71 10.18
N HIS A 478 44.66 -14.88 9.54
CA HIS A 478 43.97 -16.10 9.99
C HIS A 478 42.44 -16.07 9.89
N HIS A 479 41.85 -15.12 9.16
CA HIS A 479 40.42 -15.13 8.84
C HIS A 479 39.97 -16.47 8.24
N GLY A 480 40.56 -16.90 7.11
CA GLY A 480 40.25 -18.19 6.48
C GLY A 480 40.53 -19.39 7.40
N LYS A 481 41.46 -19.27 8.37
CA LYS A 481 41.70 -20.33 9.36
C LYS A 481 40.54 -20.48 10.34
N HIS A 482 39.88 -19.39 10.75
CA HIS A 482 38.71 -19.50 11.63
C HIS A 482 37.54 -20.10 10.87
N ILE A 483 37.26 -19.63 9.65
CA ILE A 483 36.15 -20.13 8.84
C ILE A 483 36.36 -21.61 8.44
N ASN A 484 37.58 -22.00 8.04
CA ASN A 484 37.92 -23.42 7.77
C ASN A 484 37.90 -24.32 9.01
N LYS A 485 37.85 -23.72 10.20
CA LYS A 485 37.61 -24.42 11.47
C LYS A 485 36.13 -24.41 11.84
N LYS A 486 35.28 -24.20 10.83
CA LYS A 486 33.83 -24.26 10.91
C LYS A 486 33.22 -23.22 11.86
N MET A 487 33.80 -22.02 11.82
CA MET A 487 33.30 -20.86 12.53
C MET A 487 32.45 -20.04 11.56
N PRO A 488 31.15 -19.81 11.85
CA PRO A 488 30.29 -19.00 10.99
C PRO A 488 30.67 -17.53 11.06
N CYS A 489 30.28 -16.74 10.05
CA CYS A 489 30.52 -15.30 10.04
C CYS A 489 29.85 -14.63 11.25
N SER A 490 28.67 -15.12 11.64
CA SER A 490 27.88 -14.66 12.79
C SER A 490 28.64 -14.72 14.10
N ALA A 491 29.59 -15.64 14.27
CA ALA A 491 30.34 -15.76 15.51
C ALA A 491 31.10 -14.49 15.88
N CYS A 492 31.54 -13.72 14.87
CA CYS A 492 32.28 -12.47 15.06
C CYS A 492 31.50 -11.24 14.58
N HIS A 493 30.80 -11.34 13.45
CA HIS A 493 30.24 -10.19 12.75
C HIS A 493 28.73 -10.08 12.95
N ASP A 494 28.30 -8.87 13.28
CA ASP A 494 26.91 -8.46 13.36
C ASP A 494 26.54 -7.68 12.09
N PRO A 495 25.63 -8.19 11.24
CA PRO A 495 25.42 -7.67 9.90
C PRO A 495 24.72 -6.31 9.85
N HIS A 496 24.20 -5.76 10.94
CA HIS A 496 23.61 -4.41 10.90
C HIS A 496 24.63 -3.34 11.30
N GLY A 497 24.77 -3.09 12.59
CA GLY A 497 25.70 -2.10 13.11
C GLY A 497 25.69 -2.05 14.62
N ILE A 498 26.71 -1.40 15.17
CA ILE A 498 26.91 -1.33 16.62
C ILE A 498 26.65 0.10 17.06
N ASN A 499 25.66 0.31 17.91
CA ASN A 499 25.32 1.64 18.40
C ASN A 499 26.50 2.30 19.16
N SER A 500 26.77 3.57 18.86
CA SER A 500 27.88 4.34 19.45
C SER A 500 27.79 4.55 20.97
N VAL A 501 26.62 4.38 21.58
CA VAL A 501 26.44 4.42 23.05
C VAL A 501 26.84 3.08 23.71
N GLN A 502 26.81 1.98 22.95
CA GLN A 502 27.05 0.62 23.46
C GLN A 502 28.44 0.09 23.08
N GLY A 503 28.98 0.49 21.92
CA GLY A 503 30.27 0.07 21.40
C GLY A 503 31.20 1.23 21.06
N ASN A 504 32.40 0.91 20.56
CA ASN A 504 33.36 1.94 20.14
C ASN A 504 34.24 1.48 18.97
N SER A 505 34.94 2.41 18.33
CA SER A 505 35.72 2.17 17.10
C SER A 505 36.98 1.32 17.32
N VAL A 506 37.34 0.99 18.57
CA VAL A 506 38.46 0.09 18.89
C VAL A 506 37.94 -1.32 19.07
N ASN A 507 36.86 -1.50 19.83
CA ASN A 507 36.37 -2.83 20.21
C ASN A 507 35.33 -3.41 19.25
N ASN A 508 34.69 -2.56 18.46
CA ASN A 508 33.56 -2.87 17.59
C ASN A 508 33.75 -2.29 16.18
N SER A 509 34.98 -2.10 15.72
CA SER A 509 35.21 -1.81 14.31
C SER A 509 34.88 -3.05 13.45
N ASN A 510 34.67 -2.84 12.15
CA ASN A 510 34.46 -3.93 11.18
C ASN A 510 33.31 -4.87 11.58
N LEU A 511 32.23 -4.33 12.16
CA LEU A 511 31.04 -5.08 12.58
C LEU A 511 31.30 -6.13 13.67
N ILE A 512 32.40 -6.02 14.43
CA ILE A 512 32.72 -7.03 15.44
C ILE A 512 31.81 -6.89 16.66
N ASN A 513 30.96 -7.89 16.86
CA ASN A 513 30.08 -8.06 18.01
C ASN A 513 29.82 -9.56 18.19
N PHE A 514 30.54 -10.18 19.12
CA PHE A 514 30.61 -11.65 19.21
C PHE A 514 29.27 -12.30 19.57
N ASP A 515 29.02 -13.46 18.95
CA ASP A 515 28.00 -14.40 19.39
C ASP A 515 28.50 -15.13 20.64
N THR A 516 27.83 -14.87 21.76
CA THR A 516 28.17 -15.38 23.09
C THR A 516 27.78 -16.85 23.30
N SER A 517 27.06 -17.46 22.35
CA SER A 517 26.84 -18.91 22.33
C SER A 517 28.05 -19.69 21.79
N ILE A 518 28.91 -19.03 20.99
CA ILE A 518 30.08 -19.63 20.33
C ILE A 518 31.40 -19.11 20.92
N VAL A 519 31.44 -17.82 21.27
CA VAL A 519 32.65 -17.11 21.72
C VAL A 519 32.49 -16.67 23.17
N PHE A 520 33.41 -17.13 24.01
CA PHE A 520 33.37 -16.93 25.45
C PHE A 520 34.41 -15.90 25.91
N PRO A 521 34.19 -15.25 27.06
CA PRO A 521 35.20 -14.39 27.68
C PRO A 521 36.52 -15.13 27.88
N ASP A 522 37.63 -14.42 27.68
CA ASP A 522 38.98 -14.91 27.98
C ASP A 522 39.05 -15.37 29.43
N PRO A 523 39.37 -16.64 29.71
CA PRO A 523 39.40 -17.16 31.08
C PRO A 523 40.49 -16.52 31.94
N ASP A 524 41.51 -15.89 31.34
CA ASP A 524 42.63 -15.31 32.07
C ASP A 524 42.37 -13.83 32.44
N THR A 525 41.64 -13.07 31.59
CA THR A 525 41.36 -11.64 31.81
C THR A 525 39.89 -11.32 32.10
N GLY A 526 38.97 -12.23 31.82
CA GLY A 526 37.52 -12.03 31.90
C GLY A 526 36.95 -11.16 30.76
N LEU A 527 37.77 -10.72 29.80
CA LEU A 527 37.35 -9.85 28.70
C LEU A 527 36.83 -10.67 27.52
N LEU A 528 35.79 -10.18 26.84
CA LEU A 528 35.28 -10.74 25.56
C LEU A 528 35.36 -9.66 24.48
N GLN A 529 36.55 -9.31 24.00
CA GLN A 529 36.69 -8.17 23.08
C GLN A 529 37.77 -8.36 22.01
N PHE A 530 37.50 -7.78 20.85
CA PHE A 530 38.50 -7.41 19.88
C PHE A 530 39.07 -6.04 20.23
N GLU A 531 40.29 -5.75 19.82
CA GLU A 531 40.88 -4.42 19.83
C GLU A 531 41.56 -4.18 18.48
N ASP A 532 41.07 -3.19 17.75
CA ASP A 532 41.64 -2.70 16.50
C ASP A 532 42.98 -1.99 16.78
N GLU A 533 44.05 -2.45 16.12
CA GLU A 533 45.38 -1.85 16.22
C GLU A 533 45.78 -1.14 14.90
N GLY A 534 44.79 -0.80 14.06
CA GLY A 534 44.93 -0.18 12.76
C GLY A 534 44.85 -1.16 11.59
N LEU A 535 45.13 -0.67 10.38
CA LEU A 535 44.96 -1.41 9.13
C LEU A 535 45.52 -2.85 9.20
N PHE A 536 44.62 -3.84 9.06
CA PHE A 536 44.91 -5.28 9.08
C PHE A 536 45.61 -5.78 10.36
N ARG A 537 45.38 -5.09 11.48
CA ARG A 537 46.01 -5.37 12.76
C ARG A 537 44.98 -5.33 13.88
N GLY A 538 45.05 -6.30 14.78
CA GLY A 538 44.23 -6.28 15.98
C GLY A 538 44.66 -7.33 16.97
N ARG A 539 44.00 -7.36 18.12
CA ARG A 539 44.17 -8.42 19.11
C ARG A 539 42.85 -8.81 19.74
N CYS A 540 42.73 -10.07 20.12
CA CYS A 540 41.52 -10.59 20.77
C CYS A 540 41.83 -11.01 22.21
N TYR A 541 40.87 -10.74 23.08
CA TYR A 541 40.70 -11.32 24.42
C TYR A 541 39.41 -12.13 24.38
N LEU A 542 39.54 -13.45 24.15
CA LEU A 542 38.41 -14.37 24.09
C LEU A 542 38.88 -15.82 24.20
N GLU A 543 37.94 -16.73 24.43
CA GLU A 543 38.09 -18.16 24.24
C GLU A 543 37.05 -18.68 23.25
N CYS A 544 37.49 -19.51 22.29
CA CYS A 544 36.60 -20.18 21.36
C CYS A 544 37.18 -21.56 20.99
N HIS A 545 36.34 -22.59 20.97
CA HIS A 545 36.73 -24.00 20.73
C HIS A 545 37.97 -24.45 21.54
N ASN A 546 38.00 -24.12 22.84
CA ASN A 546 39.13 -24.40 23.76
C ASN A 546 40.47 -23.76 23.31
N LYS A 547 40.42 -22.69 22.50
CA LYS A 547 41.57 -21.87 22.13
C LYS A 547 41.44 -20.50 22.76
N LYS A 548 42.31 -20.27 23.74
CA LYS A 548 42.49 -18.97 24.40
C LYS A 548 43.23 -17.99 23.51
N HIS A 549 42.73 -16.77 23.44
CA HIS A 549 43.38 -15.61 22.85
C HIS A 549 43.60 -14.58 23.96
N SER A 550 44.78 -14.55 24.60
CA SER A 550 45.00 -13.83 25.88
C SER A 550 46.29 -12.99 25.97
N PRO A 551 46.39 -11.81 25.31
CA PRO A 551 45.76 -11.51 24.04
C PRO A 551 46.55 -12.14 22.89
N LYS A 552 45.83 -12.64 21.89
CA LYS A 552 46.47 -13.06 20.64
C LYS A 552 46.46 -11.91 19.65
N ARG A 553 47.63 -11.58 19.10
CA ARG A 553 47.83 -10.50 18.13
C ARG A 553 47.78 -11.02 16.69
N TYR A 554 47.10 -10.28 15.82
CA TYR A 554 46.93 -10.57 14.40
C TYR A 554 47.53 -9.42 13.61
N ARG A 555 48.56 -9.69 12.80
CA ARG A 555 49.25 -8.68 11.97
C ARG A 555 49.68 -9.31 10.66
N LYS A 556 49.33 -8.71 9.52
CA LYS A 556 49.80 -9.14 8.18
C LYS A 556 51.33 -8.97 8.10
N SER A 557 52.05 -10.01 7.67
CA SER A 557 53.51 -9.97 7.53
C SER A 557 53.88 -9.03 6.38
N GLY A 558 54.66 -7.97 6.67
CA GLY A 558 55.11 -6.98 5.68
C GLY A 558 55.02 -5.51 6.15
N HIS A 559 54.27 -5.22 7.21
CA HIS A 559 54.24 -3.89 7.84
C HIS A 559 55.06 -3.89 9.13
N SER A 560 56.39 -3.89 8.97
CA SER A 560 57.32 -3.48 10.04
C SER A 560 57.56 -1.98 9.89
N GLY A 561 56.72 -1.19 10.57
CA GLY A 561 56.95 0.21 10.92
C GLY A 561 56.94 0.33 12.42
#